data_AF-A0A2D5UNK3-F1
#
_entry.id   AF-A0A2D5UNK3-F1
#
_cell.length_a   1.000
_cell.length_b   1.000
_cell.length_c   1.000
_cell.angle_alpha   90.00
_cell.angle_beta   90.00
_cell.angle_gamma   90.00
#
_symmetry.space_group_name_H-M   'P 1'
#
loop_
_entity.id
_entity.type
_entity.pdbx_description
1 polymer ?
#
loop_
_entity_poly.entity_id
_entity_poly.type
_entity_poly.pdbx_seq_one_letter_code
_entity_poly.pdbx_strand_id
1 'polypeptide(L)'
;MIQAIETNLNLTNIIMKNLFTFLLITMFSASVFAQVIVGTDPENKNVVLEEFTGIHCVFCPDGHAIAQAIQNANPDDVVIMNIHEGSYAVPSGNEPDFRTQWGSAIAGQSGLLGYPAGTVNRHLFPGWSQGSGTAMSRNRWSGASNQILAQPSYLNVGVVATVVTSTRQLIVEVEVYYTDDSPFSTNYLTVAIMQNNILGPQTGGGMGWNYVHMHMLRHMLAGQWGVEISETTEGSLYSQTFAYEIPDDYNDVDVILENLEIVAYVSETHQEVISGNNAGDITMIESNDYDAAIVSVNIPQSACSDEVIPVVTLKNYGEIDLTSLEFVYSLNGGDEATYAWTGNLAQNDTEMITLPAIFYTPTDNNEANVRCESPNGEPDQLPQNDSYNQSYEGSQTYPETINFGVHIVGNPEDITWSITDTDGGVIEEGGPYTSGGFQIVPVTFPETGCYILTLNDASGEGLSGGFYLITDNNSNILWNGGDFTYTATAELAYNMIVDVDEMLTADDISIRPNPVTNNANIEFSLNNSTNVNIAVFDILGKKVKVIYTGFMTSGSQNIQMNVNEFNKGIYFVKLQMNNEVVIKKIIVAN
;
A
#
# COMPACT_ATOMS: atom_id res chain seq x y z
N MET A 1 -33.39 -3.80 25.05
CA MET A 1 -32.90 -3.43 26.39
C MET A 1 -31.45 -3.87 26.58
N ILE A 2 -31.07 -5.09 26.19
CA ILE A 2 -29.66 -5.57 26.19
C ILE A 2 -28.77 -4.78 25.19
N GLN A 3 -29.26 -4.57 23.96
CA GLN A 3 -28.55 -3.80 22.92
C GLN A 3 -28.33 -2.30 23.26
N ALA A 4 -29.15 -1.74 24.16
CA ALA A 4 -29.01 -0.37 24.67
C ALA A 4 -28.05 -0.26 25.88
N ILE A 5 -27.75 -1.41 26.51
CA ILE A 5 -26.80 -1.51 27.63
C ILE A 5 -25.39 -1.74 27.05
N GLU A 6 -25.23 -2.55 26.01
CA GLU A 6 -23.96 -2.75 25.29
C GLU A 6 -23.46 -1.47 24.61
N THR A 7 -24.34 -0.71 23.96
CA THR A 7 -23.97 0.60 23.37
C THR A 7 -23.56 1.63 24.42
N ASN A 8 -24.20 1.64 25.60
CA ASN A 8 -23.78 2.52 26.70
C ASN A 8 -22.45 2.08 27.33
N LEU A 9 -22.18 0.78 27.45
CA LEU A 9 -20.90 0.27 27.96
C LEU A 9 -19.73 0.61 27.02
N ASN A 10 -19.91 0.45 25.70
CA ASN A 10 -18.91 0.86 24.71
C ASN A 10 -18.66 2.36 24.71
N LEU A 11 -19.71 3.18 24.80
CA LEU A 11 -19.57 4.64 24.89
C LEU A 11 -18.83 5.07 26.17
N THR A 12 -19.11 4.40 27.29
CA THR A 12 -18.46 4.70 28.58
C THR A 12 -17.00 4.26 28.58
N ASN A 13 -16.66 3.15 27.92
CA ASN A 13 -15.29 2.68 27.74
C ASN A 13 -14.49 3.60 26.81
N ILE A 14 -15.07 4.07 25.70
CA ILE A 14 -14.44 5.05 24.79
C ILE A 14 -14.18 6.38 25.53
N ILE A 15 -15.18 6.88 26.27
CA ILE A 15 -15.04 8.12 27.06
C ILE A 15 -14.00 7.95 28.18
N MET A 16 -13.95 6.80 28.87
CA MET A 16 -12.93 6.53 29.88
C MET A 16 -11.53 6.35 29.28
N LYS A 17 -11.39 5.75 28.09
CA LYS A 17 -10.10 5.60 27.40
C LYS A 17 -9.57 6.97 26.97
N ASN A 18 -10.41 7.82 26.36
CA ASN A 18 -10.05 9.21 26.06
C ASN A 18 -9.67 9.99 27.32
N LEU A 19 -10.36 9.78 28.45
CA LEU A 19 -10.02 10.41 29.72
C LEU A 19 -8.70 9.89 30.32
N PHE A 20 -8.42 8.59 30.23
CA PHE A 20 -7.20 7.96 30.73
C PHE A 20 -5.98 8.28 29.86
N THR A 21 -6.13 8.31 28.54
CA THR A 21 -5.09 8.75 27.59
C THR A 21 -4.76 10.21 27.84
N PHE A 22 -5.76 11.07 28.03
CA PHE A 22 -5.55 12.47 28.43
C PHE A 22 -4.88 12.60 29.81
N LEU A 23 -5.20 11.71 30.77
CA LEU A 23 -4.57 11.67 32.10
C LEU A 23 -3.12 11.15 32.08
N LEU A 24 -2.81 10.17 31.22
CA LEU A 24 -1.46 9.64 31.05
C LEU A 24 -0.54 10.67 30.37
N ILE A 25 -1.05 11.37 29.36
CA ILE A 25 -0.33 12.43 28.63
C ILE A 25 -0.09 13.65 29.55
N THR A 26 -1.05 14.02 30.39
CA THR A 26 -0.88 15.09 31.40
C THR A 26 0.04 14.69 32.55
N MET A 27 0.22 13.39 32.84
CA MET A 27 1.20 12.91 33.82
C MET A 27 2.63 12.78 33.25
N PHE A 28 2.78 12.46 31.96
CA PHE A 28 4.10 12.46 31.29
C PHE A 28 4.70 13.86 31.16
N SER A 29 3.85 14.87 30.98
CA SER A 29 4.23 16.30 30.94
C SER A 29 4.59 16.90 32.31
N ALA A 30 4.36 16.19 33.42
CA ALA A 30 4.60 16.72 34.76
C ALA A 30 5.97 16.37 35.37
N SER A 31 6.80 15.53 34.72
CA SER A 31 8.01 14.97 35.36
C SER A 31 9.29 14.94 34.53
N VAL A 32 9.23 15.28 33.24
CA VAL A 32 10.44 15.57 32.44
C VAL A 32 10.62 17.07 32.51
N PHE A 33 11.85 17.55 32.76
CA PHE A 33 12.14 18.98 32.59
C PHE A 33 11.59 19.39 31.22
N ALA A 34 10.55 20.22 31.16
CA ALA A 34 10.01 20.73 29.90
C ALA A 34 11.18 21.41 29.18
N GLN A 35 11.70 20.74 28.17
CA GLN A 35 12.79 21.27 27.36
C GLN A 35 12.16 22.37 26.52
N VAL A 36 12.65 23.61 26.66
CA VAL A 36 12.29 24.69 25.74
C VAL A 36 12.64 24.21 24.34
N ILE A 37 11.64 24.05 23.48
CA ILE A 37 11.77 23.56 22.10
C ILE A 37 12.16 24.68 21.15
N VAL A 38 11.90 25.94 21.52
CA VAL A 38 12.26 27.12 20.72
C VAL A 38 13.69 27.59 21.03
N GLY A 39 14.44 27.98 19.99
CA GLY A 39 15.73 28.65 20.15
C GLY A 39 15.58 30.01 20.82
N THR A 40 16.52 30.39 21.70
CA THR A 40 16.47 31.66 22.45
C THR A 40 17.51 32.69 22.02
N ASP A 41 18.41 32.32 21.11
CA ASP A 41 19.36 33.26 20.51
C ASP A 41 18.65 34.14 19.46
N PRO A 42 19.01 35.43 19.31
CA PRO A 42 18.46 36.27 18.26
C PRO A 42 18.75 35.73 16.85
N GLU A 43 17.69 35.60 16.04
CA GLU A 43 17.74 35.08 14.67
C GLU A 43 17.14 36.08 13.66
N ASN A 44 17.31 35.78 12.38
CA ASN A 44 16.58 36.49 11.33
C ASN A 44 15.18 35.90 11.14
N LYS A 45 14.34 36.60 10.39
CA LYS A 45 12.98 36.14 10.08
C LYS A 45 13.00 34.91 9.18
N ASN A 46 12.16 33.93 9.51
CA ASN A 46 11.79 32.88 8.57
C ASN A 46 10.72 33.38 7.59
N VAL A 47 10.73 32.81 6.40
CA VAL A 47 9.76 33.09 5.35
C VAL A 47 8.52 32.23 5.56
N VAL A 48 7.35 32.86 5.52
CA VAL A 48 6.06 32.19 5.36
C VAL A 48 5.48 32.62 4.01
N LEU A 49 5.48 31.70 3.05
CA LEU A 49 4.94 31.90 1.70
C LEU A 49 3.56 31.25 1.61
N GLU A 50 2.52 32.07 1.68
CA GLU A 50 1.14 31.64 1.41
C GLU A 50 0.88 31.77 -0.11
N GLU A 51 0.86 30.65 -0.83
CA GLU A 51 0.61 30.57 -2.27
C GLU A 51 -0.88 30.34 -2.55
N PHE A 52 -1.47 31.18 -3.39
CA PHE A 52 -2.83 31.03 -3.89
C PHE A 52 -2.83 30.29 -5.23
N THR A 53 -3.46 29.13 -5.25
CA THR A 53 -3.42 28.16 -6.36
C THR A 53 -4.81 27.61 -6.71
N GLY A 54 -4.89 26.75 -7.72
CA GLY A 54 -6.10 26.08 -8.16
C GLY A 54 -5.87 25.04 -9.25
N ILE A 55 -6.65 23.96 -9.24
CA ILE A 55 -6.50 22.81 -10.15
C ILE A 55 -6.67 23.16 -11.64
N HIS A 56 -7.36 24.26 -11.98
CA HIS A 56 -7.53 24.74 -13.35
C HIS A 56 -6.54 25.85 -13.76
N CYS A 57 -5.63 26.23 -12.87
CA CYS A 57 -4.63 27.29 -13.11
C CYS A 57 -3.41 26.74 -13.87
N VAL A 58 -3.32 27.07 -15.18
CA VAL A 58 -2.24 26.61 -16.09
C VAL A 58 -0.83 26.90 -15.57
N PHE A 59 -0.64 28.03 -14.89
CA PHE A 59 0.69 28.48 -14.46
C PHE A 59 0.99 28.21 -12.99
N CYS A 60 0.05 27.65 -12.23
CA CYS A 60 0.28 27.36 -10.82
C CYS A 60 1.37 26.28 -10.59
N PRO A 61 1.55 25.27 -11.45
CA PRO A 61 2.71 24.37 -11.35
C PRO A 61 4.07 25.07 -11.40
N ASP A 62 4.19 26.17 -12.17
CA ASP A 62 5.40 27.00 -12.21
C ASP A 62 5.56 27.81 -10.91
N GLY A 63 4.45 28.19 -10.27
CA GLY A 63 4.42 28.75 -8.91
C GLY A 63 4.96 27.74 -7.89
N HIS A 64 4.35 26.56 -7.82
CA HIS A 64 4.77 25.49 -6.91
C HIS A 64 6.27 25.17 -7.04
N ALA A 65 6.79 25.10 -8.27
CA ALA A 65 8.22 24.86 -8.52
C ALA A 65 9.11 25.99 -8.01
N ILE A 66 8.70 27.26 -8.14
CA ILE A 66 9.43 28.41 -7.60
C ILE A 66 9.39 28.41 -6.08
N ALA A 67 8.24 28.15 -5.47
CA ALA A 67 8.09 28.05 -4.02
C ALA A 67 9.02 26.96 -3.45
N GLN A 68 8.96 25.76 -4.02
CA GLN A 68 9.84 24.65 -3.63
C GLN A 68 11.32 25.00 -3.80
N ALA A 69 11.70 25.70 -4.87
CA ALA A 69 13.09 26.12 -5.07
C ALA A 69 13.58 27.11 -3.99
N ILE A 70 12.69 27.96 -3.47
CA ILE A 70 13.01 28.87 -2.36
C ILE A 70 13.24 28.08 -1.06
N GLN A 71 12.38 27.11 -0.76
CA GLN A 71 12.54 26.25 0.42
C GLN A 71 13.77 25.34 0.29
N ASN A 72 14.01 24.73 -0.87
CA ASN A 72 15.21 23.90 -1.08
C ASN A 72 16.52 24.68 -0.89
N ALA A 73 16.51 25.99 -1.14
CA ALA A 73 17.66 26.86 -0.91
C ALA A 73 17.82 27.28 0.56
N ASN A 74 16.76 27.20 1.37
CA ASN A 74 16.71 27.61 2.77
C ASN A 74 15.76 26.65 3.56
N PRO A 75 16.14 25.36 3.72
CA PRO A 75 15.21 24.30 4.15
C PRO A 75 14.63 24.50 5.55
N ASP A 76 15.38 25.16 6.44
CA ASP A 76 14.99 25.38 7.83
C ASP A 76 14.31 26.74 8.06
N ASP A 77 14.34 27.64 7.06
CA ASP A 77 13.91 29.04 7.21
C ASP A 77 12.70 29.40 6.33
N VAL A 78 12.08 28.42 5.64
CA VAL A 78 10.98 28.66 4.70
C VAL A 78 9.83 27.68 4.92
N VAL A 79 8.67 28.23 5.24
CA VAL A 79 7.38 27.55 5.24
C VAL A 79 6.61 27.92 3.99
N ILE A 80 6.08 26.92 3.28
CA ILE A 80 5.19 27.10 2.12
C ILE A 80 3.79 26.63 2.54
N MET A 81 2.75 27.35 2.11
CA MET A 81 1.36 26.95 2.30
C MET A 81 0.58 27.16 1.01
N ASN A 82 0.14 26.07 0.39
CA ASN A 82 -0.63 26.07 -0.85
C ASN A 82 -2.13 26.12 -0.56
N ILE A 83 -2.74 27.24 -0.92
CA ILE A 83 -4.13 27.58 -0.64
C ILE A 83 -4.92 27.52 -1.95
N HIS A 84 -5.71 26.47 -2.10
CA HIS A 84 -6.64 26.32 -3.21
C HIS A 84 -7.85 27.25 -2.99
N GLU A 85 -7.97 28.30 -3.79
CA GLU A 85 -9.02 29.31 -3.63
C GLU A 85 -9.40 29.96 -4.96
N GLY A 86 -10.60 30.54 -5.02
CA GLY A 86 -11.10 31.29 -6.16
C GLY A 86 -11.52 30.42 -7.35
N SER A 87 -11.74 31.07 -8.49
CA SER A 87 -12.40 30.44 -9.64
C SER A 87 -11.61 29.31 -10.28
N TYR A 88 -10.28 29.28 -10.13
CA TYR A 88 -9.44 28.21 -10.67
C TYR A 88 -9.35 26.98 -9.76
N ALA A 89 -9.85 27.07 -8.52
CA ALA A 89 -9.88 25.97 -7.57
C ALA A 89 -11.24 25.26 -7.49
N VAL A 90 -12.25 25.75 -8.22
CA VAL A 90 -13.60 25.16 -8.21
C VAL A 90 -13.59 23.85 -9.00
N PRO A 91 -13.88 22.69 -8.39
CA PRO A 91 -13.90 21.42 -9.11
C PRO A 91 -15.06 21.32 -10.10
N SER A 92 -14.89 20.45 -11.09
CA SER A 92 -15.90 20.11 -12.09
C SER A 92 -16.03 18.58 -12.25
N GLY A 93 -17.25 18.09 -12.43
CA GLY A 93 -17.50 16.65 -12.61
C GLY A 93 -17.11 15.85 -11.35
N ASN A 94 -16.12 14.97 -11.49
CA ASN A 94 -15.60 14.11 -10.43
C ASN A 94 -14.23 14.58 -9.88
N GLU A 95 -13.82 15.81 -10.18
CA GLU A 95 -12.59 16.40 -9.63
C GLU A 95 -12.71 16.60 -8.10
N PRO A 96 -11.63 16.38 -7.33
CA PRO A 96 -11.62 16.58 -5.88
C PRO A 96 -11.70 18.06 -5.53
N ASP A 97 -12.31 18.37 -4.38
CA ASP A 97 -12.39 19.74 -3.86
C ASP A 97 -11.26 20.04 -2.86
N PHE A 98 -10.13 20.55 -3.38
CA PHE A 98 -8.97 20.90 -2.56
C PHE A 98 -9.11 22.22 -1.77
N ARG A 99 -10.24 22.92 -1.91
CA ARG A 99 -10.45 24.18 -1.18
C ARG A 99 -10.70 23.92 0.30
N THR A 100 -10.52 24.94 1.12
CA THR A 100 -10.89 24.90 2.54
C THR A 100 -11.78 26.08 2.90
N GLN A 101 -12.46 26.01 4.05
CA GLN A 101 -13.23 27.13 4.58
C GLN A 101 -12.38 28.39 4.89
N TRP A 102 -11.06 28.25 4.90
CA TRP A 102 -10.11 29.31 5.26
C TRP A 102 -9.64 30.12 4.05
N GLY A 103 -9.60 29.50 2.85
CA GLY A 103 -8.97 30.06 1.66
C GLY A 103 -9.47 31.46 1.29
N SER A 104 -10.80 31.64 1.22
CA SER A 104 -11.41 32.90 0.79
C SER A 104 -11.02 34.09 1.66
N ALA A 105 -10.91 33.88 2.97
CA ALA A 105 -10.65 34.96 3.91
C ALA A 105 -9.15 35.30 3.97
N ILE A 106 -8.25 34.31 3.82
CA ILE A 106 -6.80 34.55 3.63
C ILE A 106 -6.55 35.29 2.30
N ALA A 107 -7.17 34.83 1.21
CA ALA A 107 -7.07 35.47 -0.10
C ALA A 107 -7.59 36.91 -0.06
N GLY A 108 -8.75 37.13 0.57
CA GLY A 108 -9.35 38.45 0.74
C GLY A 108 -8.46 39.44 1.49
N GLN A 109 -7.74 38.96 2.52
CA GLN A 109 -6.78 39.78 3.26
C GLN A 109 -5.58 40.20 2.38
N SER A 110 -5.08 39.28 1.55
CA SER A 110 -3.90 39.55 0.72
C SER A 110 -4.15 40.54 -0.42
N GLY A 111 -5.42 40.87 -0.72
CA GLY A 111 -5.78 41.69 -1.88
C GLY A 111 -5.55 40.97 -3.21
N LEU A 112 -5.68 39.64 -3.24
CA LEU A 112 -5.49 38.78 -4.40
C LEU A 112 -6.34 39.23 -5.61
N LEU A 113 -5.69 39.40 -6.77
CA LEU A 113 -6.35 39.81 -8.03
C LEU A 113 -6.22 38.78 -9.15
N GLY A 114 -5.24 37.87 -9.08
CA GLY A 114 -5.03 36.86 -10.11
C GLY A 114 -4.06 35.76 -9.69
N TYR A 115 -4.03 34.67 -10.46
CA TYR A 115 -3.33 33.43 -10.14
C TYR A 115 -2.25 33.08 -11.19
N PRO A 116 -1.18 32.37 -10.81
CA PRO A 116 -0.74 32.15 -9.43
C PRO A 116 -0.26 33.46 -8.79
N ALA A 117 -0.49 33.57 -7.49
CA ALA A 117 0.01 34.65 -6.66
C ALA A 117 0.29 34.13 -5.27
N GLY A 118 1.06 34.87 -4.51
CA GLY A 118 1.36 34.50 -3.14
C GLY A 118 1.74 35.72 -2.35
N THR A 119 1.74 35.60 -1.03
CA THR A 119 2.23 36.64 -0.13
C THR A 119 3.39 36.08 0.68
N VAL A 120 4.44 36.88 0.81
CA VAL A 120 5.63 36.53 1.61
C VAL A 120 5.54 37.29 2.92
N ASN A 121 5.42 36.56 4.02
CA ASN A 121 5.24 37.07 5.38
C ASN A 121 4.09 38.05 5.55
N ARG A 122 3.10 38.01 4.66
CA ARG A 122 2.04 39.04 4.61
C ARG A 122 2.63 40.46 4.61
N HIS A 123 3.83 40.64 4.05
CA HIS A 123 4.54 41.91 4.04
C HIS A 123 4.16 42.71 2.79
N LEU A 124 3.89 44.00 2.95
CA LEU A 124 3.63 44.87 1.79
C LEU A 124 4.95 45.32 1.14
N PHE A 125 5.33 44.70 0.03
CA PHE A 125 6.47 45.12 -0.78
C PHE A 125 6.08 46.21 -1.79
N PRO A 126 6.49 47.48 -1.59
CA PRO A 126 6.04 48.58 -2.45
C PRO A 126 6.43 48.36 -3.92
N GLY A 127 5.43 48.38 -4.81
CA GLY A 127 5.61 48.22 -6.25
C GLY A 127 5.70 46.77 -6.74
N TRP A 128 5.58 45.77 -5.85
CA TRP A 128 5.55 44.35 -6.21
C TRP A 128 4.16 43.72 -6.03
N SER A 129 3.27 44.38 -5.30
CA SER A 129 1.91 43.94 -5.02
C SER A 129 1.00 43.89 -6.27
N GLN A 130 0.07 42.94 -6.24
CA GLN A 130 -1.15 43.00 -7.02
C GLN A 130 -2.06 44.06 -6.41
N GLY A 131 -2.21 45.20 -7.09
CA GLY A 131 -2.96 46.32 -6.54
C GLY A 131 -2.32 46.86 -5.26
N SER A 132 -3.10 46.96 -4.18
CA SER A 132 -2.67 47.56 -2.90
C SER A 132 -2.51 46.55 -1.75
N GLY A 133 -2.68 45.25 -2.01
CA GLY A 133 -2.53 44.18 -1.01
C GLY A 133 -1.10 43.64 -0.95
N THR A 134 -0.92 42.49 -0.31
CA THR A 134 0.39 41.82 -0.16
C THR A 134 0.59 40.66 -1.13
N ALA A 135 -0.48 40.19 -1.79
CA ALA A 135 -0.38 39.25 -2.89
C ALA A 135 0.51 39.80 -4.00
N MET A 136 1.39 38.97 -4.56
CA MET A 136 2.29 39.33 -5.65
C MET A 136 2.46 38.17 -6.64
N SER A 137 2.83 38.50 -7.87
CA SER A 137 3.12 37.50 -8.91
C SER A 137 4.40 36.71 -8.59
N ARG A 138 4.42 35.43 -8.98
CA ARG A 138 5.50 34.48 -8.67
C ARG A 138 6.92 34.88 -9.02
N ASN A 139 7.11 35.74 -10.02
CA ASN A 139 8.42 36.26 -10.39
C ASN A 139 9.04 37.22 -9.32
N ARG A 140 8.29 37.55 -8.26
CA ARG A 140 8.74 38.37 -7.13
C ARG A 140 9.09 37.56 -5.90
N TRP A 141 8.61 36.32 -5.75
CA TRP A 141 8.69 35.55 -4.50
C TRP A 141 10.14 35.38 -4.04
N SER A 142 11.05 34.91 -4.89
CA SER A 142 12.46 34.73 -4.50
C SER A 142 13.12 36.04 -4.04
N GLY A 143 12.79 37.17 -4.69
CA GLY A 143 13.29 38.48 -4.29
C GLY A 143 12.72 38.97 -2.96
N ALA A 144 11.44 38.69 -2.70
CA ALA A 144 10.76 39.02 -1.45
C ALA A 144 11.26 38.15 -0.29
N SER A 145 11.37 36.84 -0.50
CA SER A 145 11.91 35.88 0.46
C SER A 145 13.34 36.26 0.88
N ASN A 146 14.22 36.58 -0.07
CA ASN A 146 15.58 37.04 0.24
C ASN A 146 15.61 38.35 1.06
N GLN A 147 14.64 39.24 0.88
CA GLN A 147 14.55 40.45 1.69
C GLN A 147 14.05 40.17 3.10
N ILE A 148 13.14 39.20 3.30
CA ILE A 148 12.68 38.78 4.62
C ILE A 148 13.78 38.06 5.39
N LEU A 149 14.45 37.07 4.78
CA LEU A 149 15.52 36.28 5.42
C LEU A 149 16.71 37.13 5.89
N ALA A 150 16.86 38.35 5.34
CA ALA A 150 17.90 39.29 5.74
C ALA A 150 17.48 40.24 6.88
N GLN A 151 16.21 40.21 7.30
CA GLN A 151 15.70 41.06 8.39
C GLN A 151 15.84 40.35 9.74
N PRO A 152 16.18 41.09 10.81
CA PRO A 152 16.15 40.53 12.15
C PRO A 152 14.72 40.19 12.56
N SER A 153 14.57 39.12 13.32
CA SER A 153 13.34 38.76 14.02
C SER A 153 13.47 39.14 15.49
N TYR A 154 12.40 39.69 16.07
CA TYR A 154 12.31 39.93 17.52
C TYR A 154 11.67 38.75 18.27
N LEU A 155 11.34 37.67 17.55
CA LEU A 155 10.84 36.42 18.14
C LEU A 155 11.30 35.19 17.34
N ASN A 156 11.38 34.07 18.02
CA ASN A 156 11.59 32.75 17.43
C ASN A 156 10.34 31.89 17.67
N VAL A 157 10.10 30.92 16.78
CA VAL A 157 8.95 30.01 16.85
C VAL A 157 9.47 28.57 16.86
N GLY A 158 9.14 27.82 17.90
CA GLY A 158 9.35 26.38 18.00
C GLY A 158 8.02 25.66 17.91
N VAL A 159 7.96 24.56 17.18
CA VAL A 159 6.77 23.72 17.09
C VAL A 159 7.19 22.26 17.04
N VAL A 160 6.45 21.42 17.75
CA VAL A 160 6.54 19.96 17.65
C VAL A 160 5.14 19.40 17.57
N ALA A 161 4.99 18.28 16.87
CA ALA A 161 3.71 17.63 16.68
C ALA A 161 3.79 16.14 16.97
N THR A 162 2.73 15.62 17.56
CA THR A 162 2.54 14.20 17.85
C THR A 162 1.16 13.79 17.38
N VAL A 163 1.06 12.65 16.71
CA VAL A 163 -0.21 12.05 16.32
C VAL A 163 -0.33 10.69 16.98
N VAL A 164 -1.44 10.48 17.68
CA VAL A 164 -1.84 9.16 18.15
C VAL A 164 -2.69 8.52 17.05
N THR A 165 -2.09 7.60 16.31
CA THR A 165 -2.64 7.01 15.07
C THR A 165 -3.98 6.30 15.31
N SER A 166 -4.08 5.53 16.38
CA SER A 166 -5.28 4.79 16.82
C SER A 166 -6.54 5.65 16.98
N THR A 167 -6.35 6.92 17.37
CA THR A 167 -7.44 7.87 17.67
C THR A 167 -7.44 9.06 16.72
N ARG A 168 -6.50 9.11 15.77
CA ARG A 168 -6.23 10.28 14.90
C ARG A 168 -6.07 11.58 15.68
N GLN A 169 -5.63 11.49 16.93
CA GLN A 169 -5.50 12.65 17.82
C GLN A 169 -4.17 13.35 17.55
N LEU A 170 -4.23 14.54 16.97
CA LEU A 170 -3.10 15.46 16.84
C LEU A 170 -2.92 16.25 18.14
N ILE A 171 -1.67 16.35 18.58
CA ILE A 171 -1.20 17.21 19.65
C ILE A 171 -0.08 18.07 19.07
N VAL A 172 -0.23 19.40 19.14
CA VAL A 172 0.77 20.35 18.67
C VAL A 172 1.20 21.21 19.85
N GLU A 173 2.48 21.21 20.16
CA GLU A 173 3.07 22.12 21.14
C GLU A 173 3.82 23.21 20.38
N VAL A 174 3.50 24.46 20.70
CA VAL A 174 4.11 25.63 20.10
C VAL A 174 4.69 26.52 21.19
N GLU A 175 5.93 26.94 20.99
CA GLU A 175 6.60 27.93 21.81
C GLU A 175 7.00 29.15 20.99
N VAL A 176 6.84 30.33 21.57
CA VAL A 176 7.27 31.60 21.00
C VAL A 176 8.15 32.30 22.02
N TYR A 177 9.42 32.51 21.68
CA TYR A 177 10.37 33.22 22.53
C TYR A 177 10.68 34.58 21.94
N TYR A 178 10.53 35.65 22.71
CA TYR A 178 10.84 37.01 22.27
C TYR A 178 12.31 37.34 22.54
N THR A 179 13.07 37.57 21.48
CA THR A 179 14.50 37.91 21.51
C THR A 179 14.74 39.42 21.59
N ASP A 180 13.70 40.23 21.35
CA ASP A 180 13.64 41.68 21.55
C ASP A 180 12.16 42.07 21.83
N ASP A 181 11.91 43.32 22.24
CA ASP A 181 10.56 43.84 22.44
C ASP A 181 9.79 43.94 21.11
N SER A 182 8.57 43.40 21.08
CA SER A 182 7.64 43.64 19.98
C SER A 182 7.25 45.12 19.93
N PRO A 183 7.13 45.73 18.73
CA PRO A 183 6.60 47.07 18.60
C PRO A 183 5.09 47.16 18.94
N PHE A 184 4.42 46.03 19.17
CA PHE A 184 3.00 45.93 19.48
C PHE A 184 2.76 45.26 20.84
N SER A 185 1.68 45.67 21.50
CA SER A 185 1.25 45.09 22.79
C SER A 185 0.63 43.70 22.65
N THR A 186 0.29 43.29 21.43
CA THR A 186 -0.21 41.95 21.13
C THR A 186 0.36 41.48 19.81
N ASN A 187 0.62 40.17 19.72
CA ASN A 187 0.92 39.45 18.48
C ASN A 187 -0.04 38.25 18.38
N TYR A 188 -0.09 37.58 17.23
CA TYR A 188 -1.04 36.48 17.00
C TYR A 188 -0.34 35.24 16.48
N LEU A 189 -0.47 34.12 17.21
CA LEU A 189 0.03 32.81 16.83
C LEU A 189 -1.01 32.07 15.98
N THR A 190 -0.64 31.73 14.76
CA THR A 190 -1.44 30.89 13.87
C THR A 190 -0.81 29.52 13.72
N VAL A 191 -1.64 28.46 13.73
CA VAL A 191 -1.20 27.08 13.53
C VAL A 191 -2.07 26.43 12.46
N ALA A 192 -1.45 25.83 11.44
CA ALA A 192 -2.12 25.23 10.31
C ALA A 192 -1.68 23.77 10.09
N ILE A 193 -2.66 22.94 9.71
CA ILE A 193 -2.45 21.58 9.25
C ILE A 193 -2.38 21.62 7.72
N MET A 194 -1.29 21.12 7.17
CA MET A 194 -1.10 20.93 5.75
C MET A 194 -0.90 19.44 5.43
N GLN A 195 -0.99 19.07 4.16
CA GLN A 195 -0.71 17.72 3.71
C GLN A 195 0.05 17.72 2.38
N ASN A 196 1.04 16.83 2.33
CA ASN A 196 1.89 16.56 1.18
C ASN A 196 1.39 15.35 0.39
N ASN A 197 2.00 15.12 -0.79
CA ASN A 197 1.78 13.92 -1.59
C ASN A 197 0.32 13.64 -1.97
N ILE A 198 -0.52 14.66 -2.11
CA ILE A 198 -1.91 14.47 -2.55
C ILE A 198 -1.95 14.37 -4.07
N LEU A 199 -2.37 13.21 -4.59
CA LEU A 199 -2.57 13.03 -6.02
C LEU A 199 -3.86 13.69 -6.49
N GLY A 200 -3.81 14.38 -7.62
CA GLY A 200 -5.01 14.93 -8.23
C GLY A 200 -4.79 15.57 -9.59
N PRO A 201 -5.86 16.11 -10.19
CA PRO A 201 -5.75 16.85 -11.43
C PRO A 201 -5.04 18.19 -11.23
N GLN A 202 -4.22 18.58 -12.21
CA GLN A 202 -3.65 19.93 -12.29
C GLN A 202 -3.45 20.34 -13.75
N THR A 203 -4.15 21.40 -14.15
CA THR A 203 -3.97 22.01 -15.47
C THR A 203 -2.58 22.65 -15.53
N GLY A 204 -1.86 22.40 -16.63
CA GLY A 204 -0.47 22.84 -16.81
C GLY A 204 0.57 21.95 -16.12
N GLY A 205 0.17 20.97 -15.31
CA GLY A 205 1.08 20.06 -14.60
C GLY A 205 1.59 18.88 -15.45
N GLY A 206 0.91 18.57 -16.57
CA GLY A 206 1.36 17.53 -17.51
C GLY A 206 1.21 16.08 -17.02
N MET A 207 0.55 15.85 -15.87
CA MET A 207 0.45 14.54 -15.22
C MET A 207 -0.98 13.98 -15.14
N GLY A 208 -1.95 14.62 -15.79
CA GLY A 208 -3.36 14.20 -15.70
C GLY A 208 -3.83 14.20 -14.25
N TRP A 209 -4.30 13.04 -13.77
CA TRP A 209 -4.76 12.80 -12.40
C TRP A 209 -3.64 12.46 -11.39
N ASN A 210 -2.40 12.34 -11.86
CA ASN A 210 -1.27 11.92 -11.04
C ASN A 210 -0.35 13.10 -10.68
N TYR A 211 -0.85 14.35 -10.75
CA TYR A 211 -0.06 15.49 -10.29
C TYR A 211 0.04 15.44 -8.76
N VAL A 212 1.25 15.57 -8.24
CA VAL A 212 1.54 15.52 -6.80
C VAL A 212 1.43 16.93 -6.21
N HIS A 213 0.38 17.15 -5.42
CA HIS A 213 0.20 18.39 -4.66
C HIS A 213 0.91 18.30 -3.32
N MET A 214 1.68 19.35 -3.00
CA MET A 214 2.47 19.51 -1.77
C MET A 214 1.95 20.69 -0.96
N HIS A 215 2.29 20.74 0.33
CA HIS A 215 2.01 21.82 1.27
C HIS A 215 0.55 22.30 1.25
N MET A 216 -0.40 21.40 0.96
CA MET A 216 -1.80 21.79 0.74
C MET A 216 -2.45 22.12 2.07
N LEU A 217 -2.96 23.33 2.23
CA LEU A 217 -3.69 23.73 3.43
C LEU A 217 -4.92 22.82 3.62
N ARG A 218 -5.04 22.18 4.78
CA ARG A 218 -6.21 21.36 5.15
C ARG A 218 -7.03 22.02 6.27
N HIS A 219 -6.37 22.56 7.29
CA HIS A 219 -7.06 23.13 8.46
C HIS A 219 -6.25 24.20 9.20
N MET A 220 -6.90 24.99 10.06
CA MET A 220 -6.27 25.96 10.97
C MET A 220 -6.79 25.76 12.39
N LEU A 221 -5.93 25.34 13.32
CA LEU A 221 -6.31 24.85 14.65
C LEU A 221 -7.00 25.90 15.54
N ALA A 222 -6.63 27.17 15.36
CA ALA A 222 -7.20 28.32 16.06
C ALA A 222 -7.93 29.29 15.11
N GLY A 223 -8.31 28.80 13.93
CA GLY A 223 -8.83 29.62 12.85
C GLY A 223 -7.79 30.59 12.26
N GLN A 224 -8.22 31.39 11.28
CA GLN A 224 -7.31 32.22 10.49
C GLN A 224 -6.60 33.37 11.23
N TRP A 225 -7.15 33.77 12.37
CA TRP A 225 -6.58 34.83 13.22
C TRP A 225 -5.75 34.30 14.36
N GLY A 226 -5.76 32.97 14.57
CA GLY A 226 -4.93 32.36 15.58
C GLY A 226 -5.33 32.74 17.01
N VAL A 227 -4.34 32.64 17.90
CA VAL A 227 -4.45 32.96 19.32
C VAL A 227 -3.65 34.22 19.64
N GLU A 228 -4.22 35.11 20.44
CA GLU A 228 -3.56 36.33 20.89
C GLU A 228 -2.46 36.02 21.93
N ILE A 229 -1.26 36.55 21.71
CA ILE A 229 -0.16 36.62 22.66
C ILE A 229 -0.13 38.05 23.21
N SER A 230 -0.31 38.21 24.52
CA SER A 230 -0.36 39.52 25.18
C SER A 230 0.91 39.89 25.95
N GLU A 231 1.83 38.94 26.14
CA GLU A 231 3.17 39.19 26.67
C GLU A 231 4.16 39.14 25.51
N THR A 232 4.65 40.32 25.10
CA THR A 232 5.41 40.51 23.86
C THR A 232 6.75 41.23 24.09
N THR A 233 7.30 41.11 25.31
CA THR A 233 8.55 41.76 25.72
C THR A 233 9.75 40.83 25.62
N GLU A 234 10.94 41.40 25.45
CA GLU A 234 12.21 40.65 25.41
C GLU A 234 12.33 39.66 26.60
N GLY A 235 12.72 38.43 26.30
CA GLY A 235 12.93 37.35 27.27
C GLY A 235 11.67 36.59 27.68
N SER A 236 10.48 37.00 27.20
CA SER A 236 9.25 36.27 27.44
C SER A 236 9.16 34.98 26.60
N LEU A 237 8.59 33.93 27.21
CA LEU A 237 8.29 32.65 26.56
C LEU A 237 6.79 32.41 26.65
N TYR A 238 6.14 32.34 25.49
CA TYR A 238 4.76 31.89 25.37
C TYR A 238 4.76 30.42 24.94
N SER A 239 3.97 29.59 25.61
CA SER A 239 3.81 28.17 25.26
C SER A 239 2.32 27.81 25.22
N GLN A 240 1.92 27.07 24.19
CA GLN A 240 0.54 26.63 23.98
C GLN A 240 0.50 25.25 23.34
N THR A 241 -0.34 24.38 23.90
CA THR A 241 -0.67 23.07 23.31
C THR A 241 -2.05 23.12 22.65
N PHE A 242 -2.14 22.57 21.45
CA PHE A 242 -3.39 22.35 20.72
C PHE A 242 -3.66 20.85 20.63
N ALA A 243 -4.91 20.46 20.85
CA ALA A 243 -5.39 19.09 20.63
C ALA A 243 -6.49 19.13 19.58
N TYR A 244 -6.38 18.28 18.56
CA TYR A 244 -7.32 18.21 17.45
C TYR A 244 -7.50 16.77 16.96
N GLU A 245 -8.75 16.33 16.82
CA GLU A 245 -9.07 15.04 16.22
C GLU A 245 -9.05 15.21 14.70
N ILE A 246 -8.09 14.57 14.03
CA ILE A 246 -7.93 14.65 12.59
C ILE A 246 -9.05 13.82 11.92
N PRO A 247 -9.91 14.42 11.07
CA PRO A 247 -10.94 13.67 10.38
C PRO A 247 -10.33 12.70 9.36
N ASP A 248 -11.10 11.70 8.92
CA ASP A 248 -10.67 10.76 7.88
C ASP A 248 -10.39 11.47 6.55
N ASP A 249 -11.16 12.50 6.23
CA ASP A 249 -11.03 13.31 5.02
C ASP A 249 -11.30 14.80 5.30
N TYR A 250 -10.89 15.66 4.36
CA TYR A 250 -11.48 17.00 4.21
C TYR A 250 -12.02 17.15 2.80
N ASN A 251 -13.34 17.35 2.68
CA ASN A 251 -14.07 17.47 1.42
C ASN A 251 -13.91 16.24 0.51
N ASP A 252 -14.08 15.04 1.08
CA ASP A 252 -13.94 13.76 0.38
C ASP A 252 -12.53 13.52 -0.20
N VAL A 253 -11.53 14.20 0.36
CA VAL A 253 -10.10 13.97 0.07
C VAL A 253 -9.44 13.40 1.31
N ASP A 254 -8.96 12.18 1.22
CA ASP A 254 -8.41 11.45 2.36
C ASP A 254 -7.25 12.18 3.06
N VAL A 255 -7.16 11.95 4.37
CA VAL A 255 -6.05 12.39 5.19
C VAL A 255 -5.14 11.21 5.49
N ILE A 256 -3.95 11.26 4.92
CA ILE A 256 -2.86 10.29 5.14
C ILE A 256 -1.95 10.89 6.22
N LEU A 257 -1.93 10.27 7.41
CA LEU A 257 -1.29 10.83 8.60
C LEU A 257 0.21 11.07 8.39
N GLU A 258 0.88 10.16 7.68
CA GLU A 258 2.33 10.23 7.40
C GLU A 258 2.69 11.37 6.44
N ASN A 259 1.70 11.91 5.73
CA ASN A 259 1.89 13.02 4.80
C ASN A 259 1.52 14.38 5.40
N LEU A 260 1.13 14.43 6.68
CA LEU A 260 0.78 15.69 7.34
C LEU A 260 2.00 16.58 7.58
N GLU A 261 1.75 17.89 7.59
CA GLU A 261 2.74 18.91 7.87
C GLU A 261 2.19 19.95 8.85
N ILE A 262 2.86 20.01 10.00
CA ILE A 262 2.82 20.95 11.12
C ILE A 262 3.35 22.36 10.90
N VAL A 263 2.58 23.44 10.74
CA VAL A 263 3.19 24.80 10.69
C VAL A 263 2.61 25.80 11.67
N ALA A 264 3.47 26.62 12.25
CA ALA A 264 3.13 27.69 13.17
C ALA A 264 3.83 29.00 12.79
N TYR A 265 3.15 30.14 12.91
CA TYR A 265 3.75 31.45 12.64
C TYR A 265 3.09 32.57 13.44
N VAL A 266 3.87 33.63 13.71
CA VAL A 266 3.43 34.76 14.54
C VAL A 266 3.39 36.05 13.74
N SER A 267 2.35 36.85 13.94
CA SER A 267 2.17 38.15 13.26
C SER A 267 1.95 39.32 14.22
N GLU A 268 2.35 40.53 13.80
CA GLU A 268 2.26 41.78 14.58
C GLU A 268 0.83 42.22 14.87
N THR A 269 -0.11 41.75 14.05
CA THR A 269 -1.55 41.92 14.20
C THR A 269 -2.20 40.72 13.50
N HIS A 270 -3.13 40.94 12.56
CA HIS A 270 -3.48 39.92 11.58
C HIS A 270 -2.61 39.99 10.31
N GLN A 271 -1.80 41.05 10.17
CA GLN A 271 -0.86 41.31 9.06
C GLN A 271 0.59 41.25 9.58
N GLU A 272 1.57 41.21 8.66
CA GLU A 272 3.01 41.21 8.95
C GLU A 272 3.41 40.02 9.84
N VAL A 273 3.73 38.91 9.18
CA VAL A 273 4.28 37.71 9.82
C VAL A 273 5.76 37.94 10.11
N ILE A 274 6.15 37.73 11.35
CA ILE A 274 7.50 38.02 11.82
C ILE A 274 8.39 36.82 11.60
N SER A 275 8.00 35.67 12.14
CA SER A 275 8.67 34.41 11.86
C SER A 275 7.68 33.26 11.98
N GLY A 276 8.06 32.11 11.46
CA GLY A 276 7.29 30.88 11.48
C GLY A 276 8.20 29.68 11.33
N ASN A 277 7.68 28.51 11.68
CA ASN A 277 8.44 27.28 11.67
C ASN A 277 7.54 26.08 11.37
N ASN A 278 8.16 24.99 10.93
CA ASN A 278 7.52 23.69 10.74
C ASN A 278 7.86 22.77 11.93
N ALA A 279 6.94 21.88 12.31
CA ALA A 279 7.15 20.83 13.30
C ALA A 279 8.27 19.84 12.94
N GLY A 280 8.71 19.81 11.68
CA GLY A 280 9.62 18.81 11.17
C GLY A 280 8.95 17.44 11.12
N ASP A 281 9.65 16.42 11.58
CA ASP A 281 9.10 15.07 11.70
C ASP A 281 7.99 15.02 12.76
N ILE A 282 6.80 14.61 12.36
CA ILE A 282 5.67 14.37 13.28
C ILE A 282 5.93 13.05 14.00
N THR A 283 5.91 13.08 15.33
CA THR A 283 6.03 11.85 16.13
C THR A 283 4.73 11.06 16.03
N MET A 284 4.78 9.87 15.44
CA MET A 284 3.65 8.94 15.42
C MET A 284 3.71 8.03 16.65
N ILE A 285 2.61 7.96 17.39
CA ILE A 285 2.43 7.07 18.55
C ILE A 285 1.32 6.10 18.22
N GLU A 286 1.68 4.82 18.10
CA GLU A 286 0.70 3.73 18.11
C GLU A 286 0.20 3.53 19.54
N SER A 287 -1.12 3.46 19.71
CA SER A 287 -1.74 3.15 21.02
C SER A 287 -2.85 2.12 20.91
N ASN A 288 -2.79 1.30 19.85
CA ASN A 288 -3.65 0.15 19.72
C ASN A 288 -3.18 -0.90 20.73
N ASP A 289 -4.11 -1.51 21.46
CA ASP A 289 -3.79 -2.61 22.37
C ASP A 289 -3.51 -3.87 21.54
N TYR A 290 -4.28 -4.08 20.47
CA TYR A 290 -4.22 -5.24 19.58
C TYR A 290 -4.10 -4.78 18.12
N ASP A 291 -2.91 -4.96 17.55
CA ASP A 291 -2.58 -4.56 16.17
C ASP A 291 -1.46 -5.46 15.65
N ALA A 292 -1.83 -6.40 14.77
CA ALA A 292 -0.95 -7.38 14.17
C ALA A 292 -0.90 -7.15 12.66
N ALA A 293 0.31 -6.98 12.13
CA ALA A 293 0.52 -6.66 10.73
C ALA A 293 1.29 -7.74 9.99
N ILE A 294 0.97 -7.91 8.70
CA ILE A 294 1.80 -8.67 7.77
C ILE A 294 2.78 -7.71 7.08
N VAL A 295 4.07 -7.87 7.39
CA VAL A 295 5.13 -7.03 6.80
C VAL A 295 5.49 -7.51 5.39
N SER A 296 5.56 -8.82 5.21
CA SER A 296 5.85 -9.44 3.91
C SER A 296 5.37 -10.88 3.86
N VAL A 297 5.08 -11.34 2.64
CA VAL A 297 4.87 -12.74 2.32
C VAL A 297 5.94 -13.16 1.32
N ASN A 298 6.53 -14.33 1.55
CA ASN A 298 7.40 -15.01 0.61
C ASN A 298 6.71 -16.29 0.16
N ILE A 299 6.43 -16.39 -1.14
CA ILE A 299 5.95 -17.61 -1.78
C ILE A 299 7.16 -18.27 -2.48
N PRO A 300 7.66 -19.42 -1.96
CA PRO A 300 8.70 -20.16 -2.64
C PRO A 300 8.25 -20.55 -4.05
N GLN A 301 9.12 -20.41 -5.04
CA GLN A 301 8.80 -20.79 -6.42
C GLN A 301 8.64 -22.32 -6.51
N SER A 302 7.39 -22.78 -6.67
CA SER A 302 7.05 -24.18 -6.94
C SER A 302 6.69 -24.37 -8.42
N ALA A 303 7.69 -24.52 -9.28
CA ALA A 303 7.44 -24.73 -10.71
C ALA A 303 6.88 -26.14 -11.01
N CYS A 304 6.98 -27.08 -10.08
CA CYS A 304 6.66 -28.47 -10.35
C CYS A 304 5.52 -29.04 -9.51
N SER A 305 5.06 -28.25 -8.54
CA SER A 305 4.05 -28.65 -7.58
C SER A 305 2.81 -27.76 -7.72
N ASP A 306 1.64 -28.39 -7.62
CA ASP A 306 0.36 -27.71 -7.39
C ASP A 306 0.21 -27.32 -5.91
N GLU A 307 1.29 -27.34 -5.13
CA GLU A 307 1.36 -27.01 -3.70
C GLU A 307 2.46 -25.96 -3.44
N VAL A 308 2.19 -24.97 -2.60
CA VAL A 308 3.20 -24.05 -2.04
C VAL A 308 3.13 -24.00 -0.52
N ILE A 309 4.24 -23.62 0.11
CA ILE A 309 4.37 -23.41 1.55
C ILE A 309 4.75 -21.94 1.80
N PRO A 310 3.77 -21.05 2.05
CA PRO A 310 4.05 -19.63 2.26
C PRO A 310 4.86 -19.36 3.54
N VAL A 311 5.72 -18.35 3.52
CA VAL A 311 6.39 -17.81 4.72
C VAL A 311 5.96 -16.37 4.92
N VAL A 312 5.44 -16.05 6.10
CA VAL A 312 4.91 -14.73 6.45
C VAL A 312 5.80 -14.08 7.50
N THR A 313 6.09 -12.80 7.34
CA THR A 313 6.71 -11.97 8.38
C THR A 313 5.61 -11.23 9.14
N LEU A 314 5.33 -11.68 10.36
CA LEU A 314 4.37 -11.08 11.28
C LEU A 314 5.07 -10.02 12.13
N LYS A 315 4.37 -8.92 12.41
CA LYS A 315 4.79 -7.89 13.37
C LYS A 315 3.66 -7.56 14.34
N ASN A 316 3.99 -7.32 15.60
CA ASN A 316 3.06 -6.76 16.58
C ASN A 316 3.27 -5.24 16.66
N TYR A 317 2.30 -4.43 16.23
CA TYR A 317 2.28 -2.98 16.50
C TYR A 317 1.54 -2.65 17.80
N GLY A 318 0.71 -3.57 18.30
CA GLY A 318 -0.07 -3.41 19.51
C GLY A 318 0.78 -3.30 20.78
N GLU A 319 0.29 -2.54 21.76
CA GLU A 319 0.92 -2.39 23.08
C GLU A 319 0.90 -3.69 23.90
N ILE A 320 -0.04 -4.59 23.63
CA ILE A 320 -0.14 -5.89 24.29
C ILE A 320 0.68 -6.92 23.50
N ASP A 321 1.53 -7.67 24.21
CA ASP A 321 2.25 -8.80 23.61
C ASP A 321 1.28 -9.74 22.87
N LEU A 322 1.59 -10.00 21.61
CA LEU A 322 0.76 -10.83 20.73
C LEU A 322 1.07 -12.30 21.02
N THR A 323 0.05 -13.02 21.51
CA THR A 323 0.15 -14.41 21.97
C THR A 323 -0.61 -15.40 21.10
N SER A 324 -1.56 -14.93 20.30
CA SER A 324 -2.28 -15.74 19.32
C SER A 324 -2.88 -14.89 18.21
N LEU A 325 -3.10 -15.47 17.03
CA LEU A 325 -3.89 -14.92 15.93
C LEU A 325 -4.24 -16.02 14.92
N GLU A 326 -5.13 -15.74 13.98
CA GLU A 326 -5.45 -16.62 12.85
C GLU A 326 -4.98 -16.02 11.53
N PHE A 327 -4.21 -16.77 10.75
CA PHE A 327 -3.93 -16.44 9.35
C PHE A 327 -5.02 -17.03 8.47
N VAL A 328 -5.45 -16.27 7.46
CA VAL A 328 -6.29 -16.73 6.36
C VAL A 328 -5.59 -16.44 5.04
N TYR A 329 -5.46 -17.44 4.18
CA TYR A 329 -4.67 -17.33 2.96
C TYR A 329 -5.25 -18.14 1.80
N SER A 330 -5.06 -17.64 0.58
CA SER A 330 -5.53 -18.28 -0.64
C SER A 330 -4.62 -17.93 -1.83
N LEU A 331 -4.72 -18.75 -2.88
CA LEU A 331 -4.02 -18.55 -4.16
C LEU A 331 -5.02 -18.50 -5.30
N ASN A 332 -4.83 -17.54 -6.22
CA ASN A 332 -5.62 -17.41 -7.46
C ASN A 332 -7.14 -17.35 -7.24
N GLY A 333 -7.59 -16.82 -6.09
CA GLY A 333 -9.00 -16.79 -5.71
C GLY A 333 -9.61 -18.17 -5.43
N GLY A 334 -8.78 -19.17 -5.14
CA GLY A 334 -9.20 -20.50 -4.70
C GLY A 334 -9.75 -20.54 -3.27
N ASP A 335 -9.95 -21.74 -2.74
CA ASP A 335 -10.45 -21.93 -1.38
C ASP A 335 -9.48 -21.37 -0.34
N GLU A 336 -10.01 -20.72 0.70
CA GLU A 336 -9.21 -20.18 1.80
C GLU A 336 -8.75 -21.30 2.73
N ALA A 337 -7.46 -21.27 3.09
CA ALA A 337 -6.90 -22.05 4.18
C ALA A 337 -6.72 -21.16 5.42
N THR A 338 -6.79 -21.77 6.62
CA THR A 338 -6.55 -21.08 7.88
C THR A 338 -5.42 -21.71 8.69
N TYR A 339 -4.72 -20.89 9.47
CA TYR A 339 -3.68 -21.33 10.39
C TYR A 339 -3.69 -20.51 11.68
N ALA A 340 -3.94 -21.19 12.80
CA ALA A 340 -3.89 -20.56 14.13
C ALA A 340 -2.44 -20.53 14.63
N TRP A 341 -1.89 -19.32 14.77
CA TRP A 341 -0.57 -19.10 15.36
C TRP A 341 -0.70 -18.84 16.87
N THR A 342 0.29 -19.32 17.62
CA THR A 342 0.44 -19.01 19.06
C THR A 342 1.91 -18.73 19.34
N GLY A 343 2.19 -17.68 20.12
CA GLY A 343 3.56 -17.28 20.45
C GLY A 343 3.62 -16.28 21.59
N ASN A 344 4.64 -15.44 21.59
CA ASN A 344 4.75 -14.26 22.46
C ASN A 344 5.63 -13.21 21.78
N LEU A 345 5.00 -12.34 20.99
CA LEU A 345 5.67 -11.33 20.19
C LEU A 345 5.44 -9.94 20.84
N ALA A 346 6.50 -9.36 21.40
CA ALA A 346 6.41 -8.06 22.07
C ALA A 346 6.14 -6.93 21.07
N GLN A 347 5.71 -5.77 21.56
CA GLN A 347 5.47 -4.61 20.70
C GLN A 347 6.71 -4.28 19.85
N ASN A 348 6.48 -4.04 18.57
CA ASN A 348 7.44 -3.81 17.49
C ASN A 348 8.35 -4.97 17.10
N ASP A 349 8.28 -6.12 17.77
CA ASP A 349 9.03 -7.31 17.38
C ASP A 349 8.40 -7.98 16.14
N THR A 350 9.23 -8.75 15.42
CA THR A 350 8.82 -9.50 14.23
C THR A 350 9.15 -10.98 14.35
N GLU A 351 8.33 -11.83 13.70
CA GLU A 351 8.54 -13.27 13.62
C GLU A 351 8.28 -13.78 12.20
N MET A 352 9.12 -14.70 11.71
CA MET A 352 8.88 -15.41 10.45
C MET A 352 8.14 -16.71 10.71
N ILE A 353 6.99 -16.88 10.07
CA ILE A 353 6.06 -17.99 10.29
C ILE A 353 5.90 -18.75 8.98
N THR A 354 6.20 -20.05 8.99
CA THR A 354 5.93 -20.95 7.87
C THR A 354 4.49 -21.44 7.97
N LEU A 355 3.64 -21.03 7.02
CA LEU A 355 2.27 -21.48 6.95
C LEU A 355 2.19 -22.93 6.43
N PRO A 356 1.11 -23.67 6.75
CA PRO A 356 0.84 -24.94 6.12
C PRO A 356 0.76 -24.83 4.60
N ALA A 357 1.03 -25.95 3.95
CA ALA A 357 0.99 -26.04 2.52
C ALA A 357 -0.43 -25.85 1.96
N ILE A 358 -0.56 -25.15 0.83
CA ILE A 358 -1.83 -24.92 0.14
C ILE A 358 -1.72 -25.37 -1.32
N PHE A 359 -2.75 -26.08 -1.78
CA PHE A 359 -2.84 -26.54 -3.15
C PHE A 359 -3.57 -25.51 -4.02
N TYR A 360 -3.11 -25.33 -5.26
CA TYR A 360 -3.64 -24.36 -6.21
C TYR A 360 -3.47 -24.85 -7.65
N THR A 361 -4.21 -24.24 -8.57
CA THR A 361 -3.99 -24.45 -10.00
C THR A 361 -3.06 -23.34 -10.51
N PRO A 362 -1.82 -23.67 -10.91
CA PRO A 362 -0.88 -22.67 -11.40
C PRO A 362 -1.39 -22.04 -12.70
N THR A 363 -1.19 -20.73 -12.84
CA THR A 363 -1.36 -20.00 -14.10
C THR A 363 -0.05 -19.27 -14.43
N ASP A 364 0.04 -18.62 -15.59
CA ASP A 364 1.19 -17.76 -15.96
C ASP A 364 1.41 -16.61 -14.97
N ASN A 365 0.38 -16.18 -14.24
CA ASN A 365 0.44 -15.12 -13.23
C ASN A 365 -0.42 -15.50 -12.03
N ASN A 366 0.24 -15.85 -10.94
CA ASN A 366 -0.43 -16.24 -9.71
C ASN A 366 -0.52 -15.06 -8.74
N GLU A 367 -1.54 -15.10 -7.88
CA GLU A 367 -1.79 -14.11 -6.85
C GLU A 367 -1.98 -14.81 -5.51
N ALA A 368 -1.13 -14.48 -4.54
CA ALA A 368 -1.27 -14.87 -3.15
C ALA A 368 -1.95 -13.77 -2.36
N ASN A 369 -2.99 -14.14 -1.63
CA ASN A 369 -3.67 -13.28 -0.67
C ASN A 369 -3.45 -13.88 0.72
N VAL A 370 -2.87 -13.13 1.64
CA VAL A 370 -2.68 -13.54 3.04
C VAL A 370 -3.20 -12.43 3.92
N ARG A 371 -3.96 -12.77 4.95
CA ARG A 371 -4.35 -11.82 6.02
C ARG A 371 -4.22 -12.47 7.39
N CYS A 372 -4.01 -11.66 8.41
CA CYS A 372 -4.14 -12.06 9.81
C CYS A 372 -5.42 -11.49 10.42
N GLU A 373 -5.98 -12.20 11.38
CA GLU A 373 -7.19 -11.80 12.09
C GLU A 373 -7.10 -12.18 13.58
N SER A 374 -7.89 -11.49 14.40
CA SER A 374 -8.12 -11.83 15.81
C SER A 374 -6.85 -11.87 16.70
N PRO A 375 -6.00 -10.83 16.72
CA PRO A 375 -4.88 -10.73 17.66
C PRO A 375 -5.35 -10.92 19.11
N ASN A 376 -4.81 -11.93 19.79
CA ASN A 376 -5.22 -12.33 21.15
C ASN A 376 -6.72 -12.65 21.30
N GLY A 377 -7.42 -12.97 20.20
CA GLY A 377 -8.86 -13.20 20.17
C GLY A 377 -9.72 -11.94 20.17
N GLU A 378 -9.10 -10.76 20.07
CA GLU A 378 -9.76 -9.46 19.97
C GLU A 378 -9.73 -8.95 18.53
N PRO A 379 -10.65 -8.06 18.12
CA PRO A 379 -10.58 -7.42 16.80
C PRO A 379 -9.29 -6.63 16.63
N ASP A 380 -8.64 -6.77 15.48
CA ASP A 380 -7.52 -5.91 15.11
C ASP A 380 -8.00 -4.45 15.02
N GLN A 381 -7.24 -3.55 15.62
CA GLN A 381 -7.58 -2.14 15.73
C GLN A 381 -7.03 -1.30 14.57
N LEU A 382 -6.15 -1.85 13.72
CA LEU A 382 -5.66 -1.22 12.50
C LEU A 382 -5.73 -2.16 11.28
N PRO A 383 -6.94 -2.53 10.83
CA PRO A 383 -7.14 -3.59 9.83
C PRO A 383 -6.51 -3.33 8.44
N GLN A 384 -6.01 -2.12 8.19
CA GLN A 384 -5.36 -1.73 6.94
C GLN A 384 -4.00 -2.42 6.74
N ASN A 385 -3.35 -2.90 7.80
CA ASN A 385 -2.04 -3.55 7.75
C ASN A 385 -2.12 -5.09 7.92
N ASP A 386 -3.32 -5.63 8.11
CA ASP A 386 -3.58 -7.05 8.34
C ASP A 386 -3.35 -7.93 7.10
N SER A 387 -3.38 -7.33 5.90
CA SER A 387 -3.43 -8.06 4.63
C SER A 387 -2.27 -7.74 3.71
N TYR A 388 -1.83 -8.77 2.98
CA TYR A 388 -0.76 -8.68 2.00
C TYR A 388 -1.14 -9.48 0.76
N ASN A 389 -1.09 -8.82 -0.39
CA ASN A 389 -1.35 -9.42 -1.69
C ASN A 389 -0.06 -9.40 -2.52
N GLN A 390 0.33 -10.56 -3.05
CA GLN A 390 1.55 -10.72 -3.84
C GLN A 390 1.23 -11.38 -5.18
N SER A 391 1.56 -10.72 -6.28
CA SER A 391 1.61 -11.37 -7.59
C SER A 391 2.98 -11.99 -7.83
N TYR A 392 3.00 -13.19 -8.41
CA TYR A 392 4.22 -13.88 -8.81
C TYR A 392 3.98 -14.66 -10.10
N GLU A 393 5.03 -14.81 -10.91
CA GLU A 393 4.95 -15.51 -12.19
C GLU A 393 4.65 -17.01 -12.00
N GLY A 394 4.00 -17.58 -13.01
CA GLY A 394 3.66 -18.99 -13.13
C GLY A 394 4.83 -19.95 -13.14
N SER A 395 4.49 -21.24 -13.08
CA SER A 395 5.43 -22.30 -13.41
C SER A 395 6.00 -22.06 -14.82
N GLN A 396 7.23 -21.57 -14.88
CA GLN A 396 7.98 -21.45 -16.12
C GLN A 396 8.58 -22.82 -16.46
N THR A 397 8.27 -23.33 -17.66
CA THR A 397 9.04 -24.45 -18.22
C THR A 397 10.36 -23.93 -18.76
N TYR A 398 11.46 -24.50 -18.30
CA TYR A 398 12.79 -24.18 -18.77
C TYR A 398 13.14 -24.99 -20.03
N PRO A 399 13.98 -24.45 -20.94
CA PRO A 399 14.54 -25.23 -22.05
C PRO A 399 15.45 -26.35 -21.53
N GLU A 400 15.73 -27.34 -22.38
CA GLU A 400 16.62 -28.48 -22.08
C GLU A 400 17.99 -28.05 -21.52
N THR A 401 18.51 -26.94 -22.03
CA THR A 401 19.76 -26.33 -21.57
C THR A 401 19.49 -24.91 -21.09
N ILE A 402 19.87 -24.63 -19.85
CA ILE A 402 19.88 -23.30 -19.25
C ILE A 402 21.32 -22.90 -18.87
N ASN A 403 21.52 -21.65 -18.45
CA ASN A 403 22.71 -21.25 -17.72
C ASN A 403 22.32 -20.72 -16.34
N PHE A 404 22.88 -21.30 -15.29
CA PHE A 404 22.75 -20.80 -13.93
C PHE A 404 23.90 -19.84 -13.63
N GLY A 405 23.58 -18.62 -13.20
CA GLY A 405 24.52 -17.59 -12.83
C GLY A 405 24.38 -17.13 -11.39
N VAL A 406 25.49 -16.83 -10.71
CA VAL A 406 25.50 -16.28 -9.35
C VAL A 406 26.54 -15.16 -9.25
N HIS A 407 26.12 -14.00 -8.74
CA HIS A 407 26.96 -12.85 -8.44
C HIS A 407 27.21 -12.79 -6.95
N ILE A 408 28.46 -13.01 -6.53
CA ILE A 408 28.83 -13.08 -5.13
C ILE A 408 29.57 -11.79 -4.75
N VAL A 409 29.04 -11.04 -3.79
CA VAL A 409 29.67 -9.82 -3.24
C VAL A 409 30.31 -10.11 -1.89
N GLY A 410 29.69 -10.99 -1.09
CA GLY A 410 30.16 -11.45 0.22
C GLY A 410 31.32 -12.47 0.15
N ASN A 411 31.31 -13.48 1.03
CA ASN A 411 32.39 -14.46 1.18
C ASN A 411 32.24 -15.62 0.16
N PRO A 412 33.01 -15.66 -0.94
CA PRO A 412 32.85 -16.66 -1.99
C PRO A 412 33.09 -18.10 -1.54
N GLU A 413 33.90 -18.32 -0.51
CA GLU A 413 34.23 -19.62 0.05
C GLU A 413 33.06 -20.30 0.77
N ASP A 414 32.05 -19.53 1.16
CA ASP A 414 30.88 -20.06 1.88
C ASP A 414 29.72 -20.39 0.93
N ILE A 415 29.76 -19.89 -0.32
CA ILE A 415 28.70 -20.05 -1.31
C ILE A 415 28.85 -21.36 -2.09
N THR A 416 27.87 -22.24 -1.95
CA THR A 416 27.72 -23.46 -2.77
C THR A 416 26.36 -23.49 -3.43
N TRP A 417 26.24 -24.23 -4.53
CA TRP A 417 24.94 -24.52 -5.11
C TRP A 417 24.90 -25.89 -5.78
N SER A 418 23.71 -26.46 -5.88
CA SER A 418 23.45 -27.70 -6.59
C SER A 418 22.09 -27.65 -7.28
N ILE A 419 21.98 -28.25 -8.45
CA ILE A 419 20.72 -28.60 -9.08
C ILE A 419 20.59 -30.11 -9.02
N THR A 420 19.55 -30.60 -8.37
CA THR A 420 19.27 -32.05 -8.26
C THR A 420 17.97 -32.42 -8.95
N ASP A 421 17.83 -33.68 -9.36
CA ASP A 421 16.50 -34.26 -9.63
C ASP A 421 15.73 -34.47 -8.31
N THR A 422 14.47 -34.92 -8.42
CA THR A 422 13.58 -35.19 -7.27
C THR A 422 14.00 -36.39 -6.42
N ASP A 423 14.83 -37.28 -6.95
CA ASP A 423 15.39 -38.43 -6.22
C ASP A 423 16.71 -38.06 -5.49
N GLY A 424 17.14 -36.79 -5.60
CA GLY A 424 18.37 -36.26 -5.01
C GLY A 424 19.63 -36.53 -5.83
N GLY A 425 19.49 -37.00 -7.08
CA GLY A 425 20.58 -37.12 -8.03
C GLY A 425 21.09 -35.74 -8.47
N VAL A 426 22.39 -35.47 -8.32
CA VAL A 426 22.98 -34.19 -8.71
C VAL A 426 23.10 -34.11 -10.23
N ILE A 427 22.52 -33.06 -10.82
CA ILE A 427 22.62 -32.72 -12.24
C ILE A 427 23.84 -31.84 -12.49
N GLU A 428 24.00 -30.80 -11.66
CA GLU A 428 25.15 -29.91 -11.69
C GLU A 428 25.35 -29.27 -10.30
N GLU A 429 26.57 -28.88 -9.98
CA GLU A 429 26.90 -28.20 -8.73
C GLU A 429 28.06 -27.20 -8.91
N GLY A 430 28.18 -26.26 -7.99
CA GLY A 430 29.27 -25.29 -8.02
C GLY A 430 29.57 -24.67 -6.67
N GLY A 431 30.70 -23.95 -6.64
CA GLY A 431 31.33 -23.52 -5.40
C GLY A 431 31.94 -24.69 -4.61
N PRO A 432 32.51 -24.42 -3.42
CA PRO A 432 32.83 -23.10 -2.91
C PRO A 432 33.83 -22.36 -3.81
N TYR A 433 33.74 -21.04 -3.88
CA TYR A 433 34.51 -20.23 -4.82
C TYR A 433 35.73 -19.58 -4.15
N THR A 434 36.78 -19.31 -4.94
CA THR A 434 38.00 -18.67 -4.44
C THR A 434 38.02 -17.14 -4.59
N SER A 435 37.02 -16.58 -5.28
CA SER A 435 36.90 -15.15 -5.53
C SER A 435 35.45 -14.78 -5.80
N GLY A 436 35.02 -13.61 -5.34
CA GLY A 436 33.70 -13.05 -5.65
C GLY A 436 33.55 -12.65 -7.12
N GLY A 437 32.42 -12.04 -7.45
CA GLY A 437 32.01 -11.67 -8.81
C GLY A 437 30.99 -12.63 -9.41
N PHE A 438 30.78 -12.50 -10.73
CA PHE A 438 29.74 -13.26 -11.44
C PHE A 438 30.30 -14.58 -12.01
N GLN A 439 29.70 -15.69 -11.59
CA GLN A 439 29.94 -17.04 -12.10
C GLN A 439 28.74 -17.46 -12.93
N ILE A 440 28.95 -18.19 -14.02
CA ILE A 440 27.87 -18.73 -14.84
C ILE A 440 28.24 -20.11 -15.38
N VAL A 441 27.33 -21.07 -15.23
CA VAL A 441 27.54 -22.48 -15.56
C VAL A 441 26.35 -22.98 -16.39
N PRO A 442 26.58 -23.61 -17.57
CA PRO A 442 25.51 -24.25 -18.32
C PRO A 442 25.04 -25.51 -17.62
N VAL A 443 23.73 -25.74 -17.61
CA VAL A 443 23.09 -26.92 -16.99
C VAL A 443 22.18 -27.54 -18.04
N THR A 444 22.29 -28.86 -18.24
CA THR A 444 21.44 -29.60 -19.19
C THR A 444 20.61 -30.63 -18.42
N PHE A 445 19.29 -30.53 -18.54
CA PHE A 445 18.37 -31.44 -17.89
C PHE A 445 18.33 -32.78 -18.65
N PRO A 446 18.63 -33.91 -17.99
CA PRO A 446 18.75 -35.21 -18.67
C PRO A 446 17.41 -35.75 -19.17
N GLU A 447 16.32 -35.52 -18.43
CA GLU A 447 15.00 -36.05 -18.74
C GLU A 447 13.90 -35.03 -18.43
N THR A 448 12.73 -35.16 -19.06
CA THR A 448 11.54 -34.37 -18.69
C THR A 448 11.22 -34.60 -17.21
N GLY A 449 11.09 -33.53 -16.44
CA GLY A 449 10.86 -33.63 -15.00
C GLY A 449 11.15 -32.35 -14.24
N CYS A 450 11.09 -32.48 -12.92
CA CYS A 450 11.39 -31.39 -12.00
C CYS A 450 12.80 -31.50 -11.44
N TYR A 451 13.42 -30.35 -11.23
CA TYR A 451 14.73 -30.22 -10.63
C TYR A 451 14.71 -29.17 -9.53
N ILE A 452 15.57 -29.30 -8.53
CA ILE A 452 15.66 -28.39 -7.38
C ILE A 452 17.02 -27.72 -7.40
N LEU A 453 17.03 -26.40 -7.62
CA LEU A 453 18.16 -25.55 -7.33
C LEU A 453 18.22 -25.29 -5.82
N THR A 454 19.37 -25.54 -5.21
CA THR A 454 19.67 -25.17 -3.82
C THR A 454 20.95 -24.33 -3.82
N LEU A 455 20.89 -23.12 -3.29
CA LEU A 455 22.05 -22.29 -2.95
C LEU A 455 22.23 -22.32 -1.44
N ASN A 456 23.46 -22.43 -0.96
CA ASN A 456 23.79 -22.37 0.46
C ASN A 456 24.91 -21.37 0.73
N ASP A 457 24.83 -20.74 1.88
CA ASP A 457 25.87 -19.96 2.51
C ASP A 457 26.12 -20.52 3.91
N ALA A 458 27.36 -20.95 4.16
CA ALA A 458 27.76 -21.51 5.45
C ALA A 458 27.79 -20.46 6.58
N SER A 459 27.92 -19.17 6.25
CA SER A 459 28.08 -18.09 7.22
C SER A 459 26.77 -17.44 7.68
N GLY A 460 25.74 -17.47 6.83
CA GLY A 460 24.44 -16.82 7.09
C GLY A 460 24.38 -15.36 6.64
N GLU A 461 25.41 -14.85 5.96
CA GLU A 461 25.52 -13.49 5.42
C GLU A 461 24.95 -13.35 4.00
N GLY A 462 24.63 -14.47 3.35
CA GLY A 462 24.08 -14.51 2.01
C GLY A 462 25.08 -14.16 0.91
N LEU A 463 24.54 -13.57 -0.16
CA LEU A 463 25.30 -13.00 -1.27
C LEU A 463 25.78 -11.57 -0.98
N SER A 464 25.32 -10.94 0.10
CA SER A 464 25.67 -9.58 0.55
C SER A 464 25.39 -8.50 -0.50
N GLY A 465 24.14 -8.46 -1.00
CA GLY A 465 23.71 -7.59 -2.10
C GLY A 465 24.03 -8.13 -3.50
N GLY A 466 24.47 -9.39 -3.59
CA GLY A 466 24.56 -10.13 -4.85
C GLY A 466 23.21 -10.64 -5.35
N PHE A 467 23.24 -11.48 -6.39
CA PHE A 467 22.04 -12.04 -7.02
C PHE A 467 22.36 -13.36 -7.71
N TYR A 468 21.35 -14.12 -8.09
CA TYR A 468 21.49 -15.31 -8.92
C TYR A 468 20.42 -15.33 -10.00
N LEU A 469 20.67 -16.02 -11.12
CA LEU A 469 19.79 -16.00 -12.27
C LEU A 469 19.87 -17.27 -13.10
N ILE A 470 18.83 -17.48 -13.90
CA ILE A 470 18.74 -18.52 -14.91
C ILE A 470 18.51 -17.84 -16.25
N THR A 471 19.29 -18.21 -17.25
CA THR A 471 19.15 -17.71 -18.62
C THR A 471 18.99 -18.82 -19.62
N ASP A 472 18.40 -18.50 -20.78
CA ASP A 472 18.46 -19.34 -21.97
C ASP A 472 19.86 -19.27 -22.64
N ASN A 473 20.02 -20.02 -23.74
CA ASN A 473 21.26 -20.03 -24.53
C ASN A 473 21.56 -18.69 -25.25
N ASN A 474 20.61 -17.76 -25.31
CA ASN A 474 20.79 -16.43 -25.89
C ASN A 474 21.05 -15.36 -24.80
N SER A 475 21.25 -15.78 -23.55
CA SER A 475 21.41 -14.90 -22.39
C SER A 475 20.18 -14.06 -22.05
N ASN A 476 18.99 -14.46 -22.51
CA ASN A 476 17.74 -13.90 -21.99
C ASN A 476 17.53 -14.42 -20.57
N ILE A 477 17.25 -13.53 -19.63
CA ILE A 477 16.94 -13.90 -18.25
C ILE A 477 15.55 -14.55 -18.25
N LEU A 478 15.49 -15.82 -17.85
CA LEU A 478 14.25 -16.54 -17.62
C LEU A 478 13.76 -16.27 -16.20
N TRP A 479 14.69 -16.27 -15.24
CA TRP A 479 14.39 -16.06 -13.83
C TRP A 479 15.60 -15.48 -13.07
N ASN A 480 15.36 -14.79 -11.96
CA ASN A 480 16.41 -14.33 -11.06
C ASN A 480 15.95 -14.28 -9.59
N GLY A 481 16.88 -14.50 -8.68
CA GLY A 481 16.71 -14.39 -7.24
C GLY A 481 17.72 -13.42 -6.61
N GLY A 482 17.39 -12.94 -5.41
CA GLY A 482 18.15 -11.93 -4.67
C GLY A 482 19.04 -12.49 -3.57
N ASP A 483 19.20 -11.73 -2.49
CA ASP A 483 19.96 -12.16 -1.32
C ASP A 483 19.18 -13.19 -0.48
N PHE A 484 19.89 -14.01 0.30
CA PHE A 484 19.30 -15.02 1.18
C PHE A 484 20.14 -15.14 2.47
N THR A 485 19.65 -15.82 3.52
CA THR A 485 20.45 -15.96 4.76
C THR A 485 21.33 -17.19 4.71
N TYR A 486 20.76 -18.40 4.86
CA TYR A 486 21.52 -19.66 4.88
C TYR A 486 21.31 -20.50 3.61
N THR A 487 20.08 -20.57 3.14
CA THR A 487 19.71 -21.40 1.99
C THR A 487 18.65 -20.69 1.17
N ALA A 488 18.77 -20.76 -0.15
CA ALA A 488 17.72 -20.42 -1.09
C ALA A 488 17.42 -21.63 -1.99
N THR A 489 16.14 -21.90 -2.25
CA THR A 489 15.71 -23.00 -3.10
C THR A 489 14.77 -22.53 -4.21
N ALA A 490 14.86 -23.14 -5.39
CA ALA A 490 13.92 -22.91 -6.49
C ALA A 490 13.68 -24.23 -7.26
N GLU A 491 12.43 -24.46 -7.67
CA GLU A 491 12.09 -25.58 -8.56
C GLU A 491 12.19 -25.18 -10.03
N LEU A 492 12.76 -26.08 -10.85
CA LEU A 492 12.99 -25.91 -12.28
C LEU A 492 12.27 -27.03 -13.03
N ALA A 493 11.21 -26.69 -13.75
CA ALA A 493 10.45 -27.63 -14.55
C ALA A 493 11.02 -27.71 -15.98
N TYR A 494 11.49 -28.87 -16.43
CA TYR A 494 11.85 -29.09 -17.83
C TYR A 494 10.78 -29.91 -18.54
N ASN A 495 10.16 -29.31 -19.56
CA ASN A 495 9.14 -29.93 -20.41
C ASN A 495 7.94 -30.52 -19.62
N MET A 496 7.67 -30.00 -18.43
CA MET A 496 6.44 -30.27 -17.69
C MET A 496 5.39 -29.24 -18.13
N ILE A 497 4.45 -29.66 -18.97
CA ILE A 497 3.29 -28.82 -19.31
C ILE A 497 2.31 -28.95 -18.16
N VAL A 498 2.05 -27.87 -17.42
CA VAL A 498 0.83 -27.76 -16.60
C VAL A 498 -0.33 -27.63 -17.58
N ASP A 499 -1.15 -28.67 -17.64
CA ASP A 499 -2.21 -28.85 -18.63
C ASP A 499 -3.25 -27.73 -18.51
N VAL A 500 -3.42 -26.95 -19.58
CA VAL A 500 -4.58 -26.05 -19.71
C VAL A 500 -5.75 -26.94 -20.11
N ASP A 501 -6.65 -27.21 -19.18
CA ASP A 501 -7.81 -28.10 -19.37
C ASP A 501 -8.53 -27.75 -20.69
N GLU A 502 -8.38 -28.60 -21.71
CA GLU A 502 -8.94 -28.36 -23.03
C GLU A 502 -10.45 -28.70 -22.99
N MET A 503 -11.30 -27.67 -23.02
CA MET A 503 -12.76 -27.82 -22.94
C MET A 503 -13.31 -28.72 -24.05
N LEU A 504 -14.04 -29.79 -23.69
CA LEU A 504 -14.81 -30.56 -24.66
C LEU A 504 -15.99 -29.73 -25.18
N THR A 505 -16.13 -29.64 -26.50
CA THR A 505 -17.27 -28.98 -27.14
C THR A 505 -18.32 -29.99 -27.59
N ALA A 506 -19.47 -29.50 -28.05
CA ALA A 506 -20.52 -30.37 -28.58
C ALA A 506 -20.06 -31.20 -29.79
N ASP A 507 -19.04 -30.78 -30.53
CA ASP A 507 -18.53 -31.49 -31.71
C ASP A 507 -17.61 -32.67 -31.35
N ASP A 508 -17.04 -32.65 -30.15
CA ASP A 508 -16.17 -33.71 -29.61
C ASP A 508 -16.97 -34.90 -29.07
N ILE A 509 -18.29 -34.75 -28.94
CA ILE A 509 -19.23 -35.82 -28.59
C ILE A 509 -20.00 -36.29 -29.83
N SER A 510 -19.80 -37.55 -30.18
CA SER A 510 -20.50 -38.27 -31.25
C SER A 510 -21.51 -39.25 -30.65
N ILE A 511 -22.79 -39.16 -31.07
CA ILE A 511 -23.83 -40.12 -30.66
C ILE A 511 -24.40 -40.80 -31.90
N ARG A 512 -24.18 -42.12 -32.04
CA ARG A 512 -24.53 -42.87 -33.26
C ARG A 512 -25.21 -44.22 -32.96
N PRO A 513 -26.26 -44.59 -33.71
CA PRO A 513 -26.94 -43.80 -34.73
C PRO A 513 -27.82 -42.70 -34.12
N ASN A 514 -27.98 -41.60 -34.85
CA ASN A 514 -28.96 -40.55 -34.56
C ASN A 514 -29.66 -40.19 -35.89
N PRO A 515 -30.97 -40.47 -36.09
CA PRO A 515 -31.93 -40.96 -35.09
C PRO A 515 -31.64 -42.36 -34.53
N VAL A 516 -31.91 -42.55 -33.24
CA VAL A 516 -31.73 -43.80 -32.49
C VAL A 516 -33.04 -44.61 -32.47
N THR A 517 -32.96 -45.89 -32.80
CA THR A 517 -34.06 -46.85 -32.64
C THR A 517 -33.93 -47.55 -31.30
N ASN A 518 -33.05 -48.54 -31.17
CA ASN A 518 -32.92 -49.34 -29.93
C ASN A 518 -31.76 -48.88 -29.03
N ASN A 519 -30.56 -48.77 -29.61
CA ASN A 519 -29.33 -48.41 -28.90
C ASN A 519 -28.55 -47.37 -29.70
N ALA A 520 -27.84 -46.48 -29.00
CA ALA A 520 -26.83 -45.60 -29.58
C ALA A 520 -25.55 -45.65 -28.75
N ASN A 521 -24.41 -45.47 -29.40
CA ASN A 521 -23.09 -45.33 -28.77
C ASN A 521 -22.80 -43.85 -28.59
N ILE A 522 -22.35 -43.47 -27.40
CA ILE A 522 -21.87 -42.15 -27.03
C ILE A 522 -20.35 -42.25 -27.01
N GLU A 523 -19.70 -41.56 -27.95
CA GLU A 523 -18.27 -41.56 -28.18
C GLU A 523 -17.70 -40.16 -27.90
N PHE A 524 -16.68 -40.09 -27.04
CA PHE A 524 -15.96 -38.89 -26.65
C PHE A 524 -14.56 -39.28 -26.20
N SER A 525 -13.62 -38.34 -26.12
CA SER A 525 -12.28 -38.60 -25.56
C SER A 525 -12.04 -37.72 -24.35
N LEU A 526 -11.43 -38.28 -23.31
CA LEU A 526 -11.03 -37.56 -22.12
C LEU A 526 -9.53 -37.27 -22.19
N ASN A 527 -9.13 -36.01 -22.02
CA ASN A 527 -7.72 -35.67 -21.90
C ASN A 527 -7.17 -36.12 -20.53
N ASN A 528 -7.98 -35.96 -19.48
CA ASN A 528 -7.63 -36.33 -18.10
C ASN A 528 -8.60 -37.34 -17.48
N SER A 529 -8.12 -38.11 -16.50
CA SER A 529 -8.97 -39.05 -15.75
C SER A 529 -9.85 -38.27 -14.77
N THR A 530 -11.18 -38.37 -14.90
CA THR A 530 -12.12 -37.51 -14.16
C THR A 530 -13.44 -38.22 -13.85
N ASN A 531 -14.25 -37.63 -12.96
CA ASN A 531 -15.61 -38.07 -12.72
C ASN A 531 -16.56 -37.59 -13.81
N VAL A 532 -17.25 -38.52 -14.46
CA VAL A 532 -18.16 -38.28 -15.57
C VAL A 532 -19.60 -38.63 -15.15
N ASN A 533 -20.54 -37.73 -15.41
CA ASN A 533 -21.98 -37.99 -15.35
C ASN A 533 -22.62 -37.81 -16.72
N ILE A 534 -23.27 -38.86 -17.23
CA ILE A 534 -24.02 -38.82 -18.48
C ILE A 534 -25.47 -39.13 -18.19
N ALA A 535 -26.35 -38.20 -18.53
CA ALA A 535 -27.79 -38.34 -18.32
C ALA A 535 -28.58 -37.82 -19.53
N VAL A 536 -29.75 -38.43 -19.74
CA VAL A 536 -30.69 -38.08 -20.81
C VAL A 536 -31.84 -37.27 -20.23
N PHE A 537 -32.20 -36.19 -20.92
CA PHE A 537 -33.28 -35.28 -20.57
C PHE A 537 -34.29 -35.16 -21.71
N ASP A 538 -35.56 -34.97 -21.38
CA ASP A 538 -36.60 -34.65 -22.37
C ASP A 538 -36.61 -33.14 -22.71
N ILE A 539 -37.49 -32.74 -23.63
CA ILE A 539 -37.63 -31.33 -24.08
C ILE A 539 -38.08 -30.36 -22.97
N LEU A 540 -38.61 -30.86 -21.85
CA LEU A 540 -39.01 -30.06 -20.69
C LEU A 540 -37.89 -29.97 -19.65
N GLY A 541 -36.72 -30.55 -19.92
CA GLY A 541 -35.59 -30.59 -19.00
C GLY A 541 -35.75 -31.62 -17.89
N LYS A 542 -36.73 -32.53 -17.97
CA LYS A 542 -36.88 -33.61 -16.99
C LYS A 542 -35.84 -34.69 -17.28
N LYS A 543 -35.08 -35.08 -16.25
CA LYS A 543 -34.13 -36.20 -16.31
C LYS A 543 -34.89 -37.51 -16.53
N VAL A 544 -34.62 -38.17 -17.64
CA VAL A 544 -35.27 -39.41 -18.09
C VAL A 544 -34.48 -40.62 -17.61
N LYS A 545 -33.16 -40.60 -17.76
CA LYS A 545 -32.28 -41.71 -17.39
C LYS A 545 -30.85 -41.24 -17.12
N VAL A 546 -30.17 -41.85 -16.16
CA VAL A 546 -28.72 -41.74 -16.00
C VAL A 546 -28.10 -42.90 -16.76
N ILE A 547 -27.21 -42.61 -17.70
CA ILE A 547 -26.49 -43.60 -18.51
C ILE A 547 -25.22 -44.04 -17.78
N TYR A 548 -24.50 -43.08 -17.18
CA TYR A 548 -23.28 -43.35 -16.44
C TYR A 548 -23.05 -42.30 -15.35
N THR A 549 -22.51 -42.73 -14.22
CA THR A 549 -21.95 -41.88 -13.17
C THR A 549 -20.75 -42.59 -12.57
N GLY A 550 -19.57 -41.98 -12.62
CA GLY A 550 -18.38 -42.54 -12.00
C GLY A 550 -17.08 -41.99 -12.57
N PHE A 551 -15.97 -42.53 -12.09
CA PHE A 551 -14.63 -42.15 -12.53
C PHE A 551 -14.26 -42.87 -13.84
N MET A 552 -13.75 -42.12 -14.81
CA MET A 552 -13.24 -42.62 -16.09
C MET A 552 -11.78 -42.21 -16.30
N THR A 553 -10.99 -43.10 -16.89
CA THR A 553 -9.59 -42.80 -17.23
C THR A 553 -9.50 -41.92 -18.49
N SER A 554 -8.38 -41.23 -18.68
CA SER A 554 -8.09 -40.54 -19.94
C SER A 554 -8.10 -41.50 -21.14
N GLY A 555 -8.29 -40.94 -22.34
CA GLY A 555 -8.44 -41.65 -23.61
C GLY A 555 -9.87 -41.72 -24.13
N SER A 556 -10.04 -42.44 -25.24
CA SER A 556 -11.34 -42.57 -25.92
C SER A 556 -12.32 -43.43 -25.13
N GLN A 557 -13.52 -42.88 -24.91
CA GLN A 557 -14.64 -43.49 -24.23
C GLN A 557 -15.73 -43.87 -25.23
N ASN A 558 -16.36 -45.03 -25.00
CA ASN A 558 -17.51 -45.48 -25.78
C ASN A 558 -18.53 -46.12 -24.85
N ILE A 559 -19.68 -45.46 -24.69
CA ILE A 559 -20.74 -45.89 -23.78
C ILE A 559 -22.01 -46.17 -24.58
N GLN A 560 -22.57 -47.36 -24.41
CA GLN A 560 -23.83 -47.73 -25.03
C GLN A 560 -25.02 -47.23 -24.21
N MET A 561 -25.94 -46.54 -24.88
CA MET A 561 -27.22 -46.06 -24.36
C MET A 561 -28.37 -46.83 -24.99
N ASN A 562 -29.22 -47.44 -24.15
CA ASN A 562 -30.47 -48.09 -24.57
C ASN A 562 -31.66 -47.13 -24.39
N VAL A 563 -32.49 -47.00 -25.44
CA VAL A 563 -33.64 -46.08 -25.47
C VAL A 563 -34.99 -46.79 -25.59
N ASN A 564 -35.07 -48.11 -25.36
CA ASN A 564 -36.31 -48.88 -25.52
C ASN A 564 -37.45 -48.43 -24.59
N GLU A 565 -37.10 -47.79 -23.48
CA GLU A 565 -38.03 -47.26 -22.49
C GLU A 565 -38.46 -45.81 -22.81
N PHE A 566 -37.92 -45.22 -23.89
CA PHE A 566 -38.17 -43.83 -24.25
C PHE A 566 -39.27 -43.76 -25.32
N ASN A 567 -40.14 -42.75 -25.21
CA ASN A 567 -41.13 -42.48 -26.25
C ASN A 567 -40.46 -41.87 -27.49
N LYS A 568 -41.11 -41.95 -28.66
CA LYS A 568 -40.67 -41.23 -29.86
C LYS A 568 -40.59 -39.73 -29.58
N GLY A 569 -39.45 -39.11 -29.88
CA GLY A 569 -39.28 -37.69 -29.62
C GLY A 569 -37.83 -37.20 -29.63
N ILE A 570 -37.65 -35.93 -29.29
CA ILE A 570 -36.35 -35.28 -29.15
C ILE A 570 -35.90 -35.40 -27.69
N TYR A 571 -34.63 -35.75 -27.50
CA TYR A 571 -33.99 -35.83 -26.18
C TYR A 571 -32.63 -35.13 -26.23
N PHE A 572 -32.09 -34.83 -25.05
CA PHE A 572 -30.78 -34.22 -24.87
C PHE A 572 -29.93 -35.09 -23.97
N VAL A 573 -28.77 -35.50 -24.47
CA VAL A 573 -27.74 -36.18 -23.68
C VAL A 573 -26.84 -35.09 -23.11
N LYS A 574 -26.84 -34.97 -21.78
CA LYS A 574 -25.95 -34.10 -21.02
C LYS A 574 -24.79 -34.94 -20.50
N LEU A 575 -23.58 -34.60 -20.91
CA LEU A 575 -22.33 -35.09 -20.34
C LEU A 575 -21.78 -33.99 -19.43
N GLN A 576 -21.46 -34.34 -18.20
CA GLN A 576 -20.91 -33.44 -17.20
C GLN A 576 -19.62 -34.03 -16.63
N MET A 577 -18.58 -33.23 -16.55
CA MET A 577 -17.28 -33.57 -15.97
C MET A 577 -16.85 -32.38 -15.14
N ASN A 578 -16.52 -32.56 -13.87
CA ASN A 578 -16.24 -31.44 -12.96
C ASN A 578 -17.34 -30.34 -13.04
N ASN A 579 -16.95 -29.12 -13.42
CA ASN A 579 -17.86 -27.97 -13.62
C ASN A 579 -18.36 -27.82 -15.07
N GLU A 580 -17.90 -28.65 -16.00
CA GLU A 580 -18.21 -28.54 -17.42
C GLU A 580 -19.46 -29.32 -17.82
N VAL A 581 -20.21 -28.77 -18.78
CA VAL A 581 -21.45 -29.36 -19.26
C VAL A 581 -21.51 -29.28 -20.78
N VAL A 582 -21.55 -30.45 -21.42
CA VAL A 582 -21.78 -30.59 -22.86
C VAL A 582 -23.14 -31.24 -23.11
N ILE A 583 -23.92 -30.68 -24.05
CA ILE A 583 -25.26 -31.18 -24.37
C ILE A 583 -25.35 -31.53 -25.87
N LYS A 584 -25.74 -32.77 -26.18
CA LYS A 584 -25.99 -33.24 -27.56
C LYS A 584 -27.44 -33.66 -27.75
N LYS A 585 -28.07 -33.16 -28.82
CA LYS A 585 -29.44 -33.53 -29.20
C LYS A 585 -29.47 -34.90 -29.88
N ILE A 586 -30.41 -35.74 -29.46
CA ILE A 586 -30.73 -37.02 -30.11
C ILE A 586 -32.22 -37.10 -30.49
N ILE A 587 -32.54 -37.91 -31.49
CA ILE A 587 -33.91 -38.18 -31.92
C ILE A 587 -34.20 -39.67 -31.72
N VAL A 588 -35.19 -40.01 -30.89
CA VAL A 588 -35.66 -41.40 -30.69
C VAL A 588 -36.79 -41.69 -31.68
N ALA A 589 -36.61 -42.73 -32.50
CA ALA A 589 -37.52 -43.10 -33.59
C ALA A 589 -38.33 -44.39 -33.35
N ASN A 590 -38.10 -45.06 -32.21
CA ASN A 590 -38.56 -46.42 -31.92
C ASN A 590 -40.07 -46.59 -31.79
#